data_AF-A0A9E3GTB9-F1
#
_entry.id   AF-A0A9E3GTB9-F1
#
_cell.length_a   1.000
_cell.length_b   1.000
_cell.length_c   1.000
_cell.angle_alpha   90.00
_cell.angle_beta   90.00
_cell.angle_gamma   90.00
#
_symmetry.space_group_name_H-M   'P 1'
#
loop_
_entity.id
_entity.type
_entity.pdbx_description
1 polymer ?
#
loop_
_entity_poly.entity_id
_entity_poly.type
_entity_poly.pdbx_seq_one_letter_code
_entity_poly.pdbx_strand_id
1 'polypeptide(L)'
;MALKFLDHEGKGSTSKAIEAIAYAKAKGARILNASWGYAGTGDRALNDAIAASNAVFVAAAGNAGTDNDTTPFVPANLPAANIVSVAAVSSNGGLASWSNYGDTTVDLGAPGDGIYSTVPGGYGYMSGTSMAAPHVAGVAALLASAAPSATVGDLVGLVNGAAVASPLSSLTTKTITGGMPNASAALAQLSTTTTEPTAPKGPVWPDGAAITASSISSTGFTVSWPAATDDVAVTGYDVTVGSQPAVTVTTTSLVVSSLTASTSYPVSVVARDADGNSSAPLATTVTTAAAPSTGGGGGGGGSTAPIAEEPVAEEPVAEEPVADEPVADEPGADEQPVDEAPATYDGTVSRTLELACPTIVSAGWADVSESSPHADGIDCATSWEVFLGGSGSTFSPETRLSRAQLASVLARAIEQATGTTLAAGTDQFGDDEGSVHEVAINALAGLGIVGGTDADTYAPASPVTRAQFASMLARTYRHLVGTLPAGTDAFSDDEGNPHEPSVDALAALGVVTGDGQGSYLPAGVLTRAQSATMVARLIDALVEAAVAG
;
A
#
# COMPACT_ATOMS: atom_id res chain seq x y z
N MET A 1 0.59 10.23 8.17
CA MET A 1 1.00 9.45 9.36
C MET A 1 2.01 10.26 10.18
N ALA A 2 1.93 10.21 11.51
CA ALA A 2 2.84 10.91 12.42
C ALA A 2 3.56 9.91 13.33
N LEU A 3 4.90 9.99 13.38
CA LEU A 3 5.74 9.04 14.13
C LEU A 3 6.51 9.77 15.23
N LYS A 4 6.01 9.65 16.46
CA LYS A 4 6.58 10.35 17.61
C LYS A 4 7.79 9.58 18.17
N PHE A 5 8.99 10.09 17.91
CA PHE A 5 10.21 9.60 18.56
C PHE A 5 10.96 10.67 19.37
N LEU A 6 10.52 11.93 19.29
CA LEU A 6 11.00 13.05 20.10
C LEU A 6 10.08 13.32 21.29
N ASP A 7 10.67 13.63 22.44
CA ASP A 7 9.97 14.02 23.66
C ASP A 7 9.51 15.50 23.63
N HIS A 8 8.99 15.99 24.76
CA HIS A 8 8.46 17.35 24.88
C HIS A 8 9.54 18.46 24.80
N GLU A 9 10.82 18.11 24.98
CA GLU A 9 11.97 19.02 24.84
C GLU A 9 12.58 18.93 23.43
N GLY A 10 11.98 18.14 22.53
CA GLY A 10 12.48 17.90 21.19
C GLY A 10 13.70 16.98 21.16
N LYS A 11 13.88 16.12 22.17
CA LYS A 11 15.00 15.16 22.26
C LYS A 11 14.55 13.75 21.94
N GLY A 12 15.42 12.95 21.34
CA GLY A 12 15.20 11.55 21.03
C GLY A 12 16.50 10.84 20.68
N SER A 13 16.42 9.54 20.37
CA SER A 13 17.58 8.72 20.00
C SER A 13 17.53 8.32 18.53
N THR A 14 18.70 8.10 17.94
CA THR A 14 18.82 7.57 16.57
C THR A 14 18.14 6.21 16.43
N SER A 15 18.17 5.36 17.45
CA SER A 15 17.48 4.06 17.43
C SER A 15 15.97 4.21 17.20
N LYS A 16 15.31 5.13 17.90
CA LYS A 16 13.87 5.38 17.71
C LYS A 16 13.56 6.06 16.38
N ALA A 17 14.50 6.86 15.85
CA ALA A 17 14.38 7.39 14.49
C ALA A 17 14.43 6.27 13.44
N ILE A 18 15.33 5.30 13.61
CA ILE A 18 15.43 4.10 12.74
C ILE A 18 14.14 3.27 12.81
N GLU A 19 13.62 3.02 14.01
CA GLU A 19 12.34 2.32 14.21
C GLU A 19 11.18 3.06 13.52
N ALA A 20 11.11 4.39 13.65
CA ALA A 20 10.12 5.21 12.96
C ALA A 20 10.27 5.10 11.43
N ILE A 21 11.49 5.12 10.89
CA ILE A 21 11.72 4.96 9.44
C ILE A 21 11.28 3.57 8.97
N ALA A 22 11.61 2.52 9.72
CA ALA A 22 11.21 1.14 9.40
C ALA A 22 9.68 1.00 9.43
N TYR A 23 9.02 1.59 10.42
CA TYR A 23 7.57 1.63 10.50
C TYR A 23 6.95 2.40 9.33
N ALA A 24 7.52 3.56 8.98
CA ALA A 24 7.06 4.35 7.85
C ALA A 24 7.10 3.56 6.53
N LYS A 25 8.21 2.86 6.30
CA LYS A 25 8.38 1.93 5.18
C LYS A 25 7.31 0.84 5.19
N ALA A 26 7.09 0.19 6.33
CA ALA A 26 6.12 -0.90 6.46
C ALA A 26 4.69 -0.46 6.14
N LYS A 27 4.35 0.81 6.41
CA LYS A 27 3.06 1.43 6.05
C LYS A 27 3.04 2.05 4.65
N GLY A 28 4.06 1.81 3.83
CA GLY A 28 4.11 2.29 2.44
C GLY A 28 4.28 3.81 2.31
N ALA A 29 4.80 4.50 3.32
CA ALA A 29 5.03 5.94 3.25
C ALA A 29 6.04 6.25 2.14
N ARG A 30 5.63 7.02 1.13
CA ARG A 30 6.50 7.41 0.00
C ARG A 30 7.36 8.64 0.30
N ILE A 31 6.98 9.47 1.28
CA ILE A 31 7.67 10.70 1.68
C ILE A 31 7.81 10.75 3.19
N LEU A 32 9.03 10.96 3.69
CA LEU A 32 9.33 11.15 5.12
C LEU A 32 9.90 12.56 5.32
N ASN A 33 9.34 13.29 6.29
CA ASN A 33 9.88 14.59 6.70
C ASN A 33 10.67 14.46 8.01
N ALA A 34 11.94 14.84 7.97
CA ALA A 34 12.87 14.82 9.08
C ALA A 34 13.30 16.23 9.48
N SER A 35 12.42 16.90 10.22
CA SER A 35 12.66 18.23 10.82
C SER A 35 13.51 18.16 12.10
N TRP A 36 14.56 17.33 12.11
CA TRP A 36 15.41 17.03 13.26
C TRP A 36 16.83 16.67 12.79
N GLY A 37 17.80 16.72 13.71
CA GLY A 37 19.16 16.30 13.44
C GLY A 37 20.13 16.66 14.55
N TYR A 38 21.40 16.33 14.34
CA TYR A 38 22.50 16.57 15.28
C TYR A 38 23.83 16.75 14.55
N ALA A 39 24.78 17.43 15.19
CA ALA A 39 26.13 17.54 14.68
C ALA A 39 26.81 16.16 14.69
N GLY A 40 27.36 15.74 13.56
CA GLY A 40 27.97 14.42 13.40
C GLY A 40 28.45 14.18 11.99
N THR A 41 29.49 13.38 11.81
CA THR A 41 30.11 13.11 10.49
C THR A 41 29.52 11.90 9.77
N GLY A 42 28.64 11.15 10.42
CA GLY A 42 27.97 10.00 9.82
C GLY A 42 27.26 9.13 10.86
N ASP A 43 26.32 8.32 10.39
CA ASP A 43 25.61 7.30 11.16
C ASP A 43 25.21 6.18 10.19
N ARG A 44 25.94 5.07 10.22
CA ARG A 44 25.74 3.97 9.26
C ARG A 44 24.36 3.33 9.41
N ALA A 45 23.92 3.09 10.64
CA ALA A 45 22.64 2.42 10.88
C ALA A 45 21.47 3.29 10.45
N LEU A 46 21.53 4.60 10.73
CA LEU A 46 20.53 5.54 10.26
C LEU A 46 20.56 5.68 8.73
N ASN A 47 21.74 5.76 8.13
CA ASN A 47 21.89 5.80 6.67
C ASN A 47 21.28 4.57 5.99
N ASP A 48 21.58 3.37 6.50
CA ASP A 48 21.07 2.12 5.94
C ASP A 48 19.53 2.06 6.08
N ALA A 49 18.97 2.54 7.21
CA ALA A 49 17.53 2.63 7.41
C ALA A 49 16.85 3.61 6.45
N ILE A 50 17.44 4.80 6.25
CA ILE A 50 16.95 5.81 5.31
C ILE A 50 17.00 5.25 3.89
N ALA A 51 18.13 4.69 3.46
CA ALA A 51 18.28 4.11 2.12
C ALA A 51 17.27 2.97 1.88
N ALA A 52 17.02 2.13 2.89
CA ALA A 52 16.08 1.03 2.80
C ALA A 52 14.60 1.47 2.87
N SER A 53 14.29 2.71 3.23
CA SER A 53 12.90 3.18 3.44
C SER A 53 12.04 3.18 2.17
N ASN A 54 12.67 3.18 0.99
CA ASN A 54 12.00 3.35 -0.30
C ASN A 54 11.07 4.58 -0.34
N ALA A 55 11.52 5.67 0.28
CA ALA A 55 10.81 6.92 0.37
C ALA A 55 11.73 8.11 0.14
N VAL A 56 11.20 9.23 -0.34
CA VAL A 56 11.95 10.50 -0.35
C VAL A 56 12.09 10.97 1.08
N PHE A 57 13.32 11.07 1.57
CA PHE A 57 13.64 11.46 2.94
C PHE A 57 14.10 12.91 3.00
N VAL A 58 13.21 13.82 3.37
CA VAL A 58 13.47 15.25 3.37
C VAL A 58 14.05 15.67 4.72
N ALA A 59 15.30 16.10 4.75
CA ALA A 59 16.06 16.39 5.97
C ALA A 59 16.35 17.89 6.14
N ALA A 60 16.16 18.40 7.35
CA ALA A 60 16.55 19.77 7.71
C ALA A 60 18.09 19.91 7.80
N ALA A 61 18.65 20.94 7.16
CA ALA A 61 20.12 21.12 7.10
C ALA A 61 20.78 21.51 8.43
N GLY A 62 20.01 22.03 9.40
CA GLY A 62 20.50 22.52 10.69
C GLY A 62 20.37 24.05 10.84
N ASN A 63 20.48 24.54 12.08
CA ASN A 63 20.17 25.93 12.46
C ASN A 63 21.35 26.66 13.15
N ALA A 64 22.59 26.34 12.79
CA ALA A 64 23.79 26.91 13.39
C ALA A 64 24.48 27.98 12.52
N GLY A 65 23.99 28.23 11.31
CA GLY A 65 24.63 29.14 10.34
C GLY A 65 25.96 28.61 9.81
N THR A 66 26.18 27.29 9.86
CA THR A 66 27.46 26.64 9.51
C THR A 66 27.42 25.98 8.14
N ASP A 67 28.61 25.81 7.56
CA ASP A 67 28.82 25.10 6.30
C ASP A 67 28.94 23.58 6.51
N ASN A 68 27.93 22.84 6.09
CA ASN A 68 27.82 21.39 6.16
C ASN A 68 28.87 20.64 5.32
N ASP A 69 29.54 21.30 4.36
CA ASP A 69 30.68 20.70 3.64
C ASP A 69 31.89 20.53 4.58
N THR A 70 31.99 21.36 5.62
CA THR A 70 33.10 21.34 6.60
C THR A 70 32.66 20.95 8.01
N THR A 71 31.39 21.16 8.35
CA THR A 71 30.79 20.88 9.67
C THR A 71 29.52 20.05 9.46
N PRO A 72 29.65 18.72 9.24
CA PRO A 72 28.51 17.90 8.85
C PRO A 72 27.39 17.82 9.90
N PHE A 73 26.16 17.69 9.42
CA PHE A 73 24.93 17.58 10.21
C PHE A 73 24.13 16.33 9.78
N VAL A 74 23.83 15.45 10.71
CA VAL A 74 23.08 14.20 10.45
C VAL A 74 21.59 14.44 10.75
N PRO A 75 20.66 13.98 9.90
CA PRO A 75 20.85 13.11 8.73
C PRO A 75 21.17 13.82 7.41
N ALA A 76 21.12 15.16 7.36
CA ALA A 76 21.27 15.93 6.13
C ALA A 76 22.54 15.63 5.30
N ASN A 77 23.65 15.26 5.94
CA ASN A 77 24.92 14.90 5.31
C ASN A 77 25.12 13.40 5.06
N LEU A 78 24.13 12.55 5.35
CA LEU A 78 24.26 11.12 5.09
C LEU A 78 24.20 10.84 3.57
N PRO A 79 24.96 9.84 3.07
CA PRO A 79 25.12 9.60 1.63
C PRO A 79 23.94 8.88 0.95
N ALA A 80 22.87 8.55 1.66
CA ALA A 80 21.72 7.85 1.07
C ALA A 80 21.08 8.69 -0.05
N ALA A 81 20.98 8.12 -1.26
CA ALA A 81 20.58 8.82 -2.48
C ALA A 81 19.12 9.32 -2.47
N ASN A 82 18.30 8.82 -1.54
CA ASN A 82 16.92 9.25 -1.37
C ASN A 82 16.75 10.40 -0.35
N ILE A 83 17.85 10.98 0.15
CA ILE A 83 17.82 12.17 1.00
C ILE A 83 17.68 13.43 0.14
N VAL A 84 16.85 14.36 0.60
CA VAL A 84 16.81 15.75 0.11
C VAL A 84 17.06 16.68 1.30
N SER A 85 18.25 17.30 1.32
CA SER A 85 18.73 18.18 2.38
C SER A 85 18.32 19.64 2.12
N VAL A 86 17.71 20.29 3.12
CA VAL A 86 16.97 21.53 2.95
C VAL A 86 17.48 22.66 3.85
N ALA A 87 18.01 23.72 3.22
CA ALA A 87 18.31 25.01 3.85
C ALA A 87 17.04 25.88 3.98
N ALA A 88 17.08 26.87 4.88
CA ALA A 88 15.99 27.81 5.11
C ALA A 88 16.25 29.16 4.45
N VAL A 89 15.28 29.63 3.66
CA VAL A 89 15.24 31.01 3.16
C VAL A 89 14.15 31.82 3.87
N SER A 90 14.36 33.13 3.91
CA SER A 90 13.39 34.11 4.39
C SER A 90 12.47 34.60 3.28
N SER A 91 11.45 35.39 3.65
CA SER A 91 10.42 35.89 2.73
C SER A 91 10.95 36.75 1.57
N ASN A 92 12.16 37.31 1.70
CA ASN A 92 12.83 38.04 0.62
C ASN A 92 13.67 37.14 -0.31
N GLY A 93 13.64 35.82 -0.11
CA GLY A 93 14.44 34.84 -0.84
C GLY A 93 15.90 34.74 -0.38
N GLY A 94 16.31 35.46 0.67
CA GLY A 94 17.64 35.38 1.26
C GLY A 94 17.79 34.15 2.16
N LEU A 95 18.92 33.45 2.06
CA LEU A 95 19.32 32.41 3.02
C LEU A 95 19.27 33.00 4.44
N ALA A 96 18.51 32.36 5.33
CA ALA A 96 18.41 32.80 6.71
C ALA A 96 19.79 32.69 7.38
N SER A 97 20.20 33.71 8.15
CA SER A 97 21.56 33.79 8.70
C SER A 97 21.92 32.63 9.64
N TRP A 98 20.91 31.98 10.23
CA TRP A 98 21.05 30.81 11.09
C TRP A 98 20.90 29.49 10.33
N SER A 99 20.51 29.49 9.05
CA SER A 99 20.43 28.25 8.27
C SER A 99 21.81 27.69 8.03
N ASN A 100 21.98 26.40 8.28
CA ASN A 100 23.10 25.68 7.70
C ASN A 100 22.95 25.61 6.17
N TYR A 101 24.06 25.42 5.49
CA TYR A 101 24.19 25.40 4.04
C TYR A 101 25.35 24.48 3.65
N GLY A 102 25.51 24.13 2.37
CA GLY A 102 26.65 23.36 1.87
C GLY A 102 26.57 23.24 0.35
N ASP A 103 27.62 23.64 -0.35
CA ASP A 103 27.64 23.67 -1.82
C ASP A 103 27.60 22.26 -2.41
N THR A 104 28.09 21.27 -1.65
CA THR A 104 28.12 19.85 -2.07
C THR A 104 27.27 18.92 -1.21
N THR A 105 26.70 19.41 -0.11
CA THR A 105 26.04 18.58 0.91
C THR A 105 24.61 19.01 1.27
N VAL A 106 24.14 20.16 0.77
CA VAL A 106 22.74 20.60 0.93
C VAL A 106 22.12 20.80 -0.44
N ASP A 107 21.00 20.14 -0.72
CA ASP A 107 20.44 20.10 -2.07
C ASP A 107 19.83 21.44 -2.50
N LEU A 108 18.98 22.01 -1.66
CA LEU A 108 18.15 23.17 -2.02
C LEU A 108 17.73 23.99 -0.80
N GLY A 109 17.11 25.15 -1.04
CA GLY A 109 16.49 25.97 0.00
C GLY A 109 14.96 25.98 -0.08
N ALA A 110 14.29 26.25 1.03
CA ALA A 110 12.84 26.46 1.08
C ALA A 110 12.43 27.44 2.20
N PRO A 111 11.20 27.99 2.18
CA PRO A 111 10.77 28.96 3.19
C PRO A 111 10.84 28.37 4.59
N GLY A 112 11.66 28.96 5.45
CA GLY A 112 11.87 28.49 6.82
C GLY A 112 11.92 29.58 7.88
N ASP A 113 11.85 30.85 7.50
CA ASP A 113 11.87 31.97 8.46
C ASP A 113 10.49 32.64 8.55
N GLY A 114 9.91 32.65 9.76
CA GLY A 114 8.61 33.27 10.02
C GLY A 114 7.46 32.52 9.37
N ILE A 115 7.45 31.19 9.48
CA ILE A 115 6.42 30.33 8.89
C ILE A 115 5.23 30.20 9.85
N TYR A 116 4.04 30.57 9.37
CA TYR A 116 2.79 30.38 10.09
C TYR A 116 2.27 28.96 9.88
N SER A 117 2.02 28.23 10.98
CA SER A 117 1.48 26.86 10.90
C SER A 117 0.69 26.49 12.14
N THR A 118 0.16 25.28 12.16
CA THR A 118 -0.58 24.72 13.30
C THR A 118 0.34 24.43 14.47
N VAL A 119 -0.14 24.71 15.67
CA VAL A 119 0.48 24.36 16.95
C VAL A 119 -0.62 23.82 17.89
N PRO A 120 -0.28 23.08 18.96
CA PRO A 120 -1.30 22.65 19.93
C PRO A 120 -2.14 23.85 20.40
N GLY A 121 -3.46 23.78 20.18
CA GLY A 121 -4.40 24.83 20.58
C GLY A 121 -4.54 26.03 19.62
N GLY A 122 -3.95 26.00 18.41
CA GLY A 122 -4.18 27.05 17.42
C GLY A 122 -3.10 27.14 16.33
N TYR A 123 -2.65 28.36 16.07
CA TYR A 123 -1.67 28.67 15.04
C TYR A 123 -0.58 29.61 15.57
N GLY A 124 0.64 29.48 15.06
CA GLY A 124 1.78 30.28 15.49
C GLY A 124 2.85 30.40 14.41
N TYR A 125 3.76 31.36 14.60
CA TYR A 125 4.93 31.55 13.76
C TYR A 125 6.14 30.85 14.37
N MET A 126 6.88 30.10 13.54
CA MET A 126 8.18 29.50 13.90
C MET A 126 9.20 29.71 12.79
N SER A 127 10.49 29.66 13.16
CA SER A 127 11.61 29.74 12.23
C SER A 127 12.56 28.55 12.45
N GLY A 128 13.01 27.95 11.36
CA GLY A 128 13.98 26.84 11.36
C GLY A 128 14.07 26.14 10.00
N THR A 129 15.16 25.42 9.76
CA THR A 129 15.21 24.43 8.66
C THR A 129 14.18 23.31 8.88
N SER A 130 13.77 23.11 10.14
CA SER A 130 12.60 22.31 10.53
C SER A 130 11.27 22.78 9.91
N MET A 131 11.16 24.06 9.52
CA MET A 131 10.00 24.62 8.82
C MET A 131 10.21 24.63 7.30
N ALA A 132 11.46 24.65 6.83
CA ALA A 132 11.79 24.54 5.41
C ALA A 132 11.58 23.11 4.86
N ALA A 133 12.07 22.10 5.57
CA ALA A 133 11.92 20.69 5.20
C ALA A 133 10.47 20.29 4.86
N PRO A 134 9.43 20.61 5.67
CA PRO A 134 8.06 20.21 5.36
C PRO A 134 7.47 20.91 4.13
N HIS A 135 7.96 22.09 3.72
CA HIS A 135 7.57 22.68 2.44
C HIS A 135 8.02 21.80 1.26
N VAL A 136 9.25 21.30 1.33
CA VAL A 136 9.84 20.44 0.29
C VAL A 136 9.18 19.06 0.31
N ALA A 137 8.92 18.51 1.50
CA ALA A 137 8.13 17.28 1.65
C ALA A 137 6.72 17.45 1.05
N GLY A 138 6.09 18.62 1.20
CA GLY A 138 4.82 18.94 0.56
C GLY A 138 4.91 18.95 -0.97
N VAL A 139 5.97 19.53 -1.55
CA VAL A 139 6.21 19.48 -3.01
C VAL A 139 6.42 18.04 -3.47
N ALA A 140 7.23 17.26 -2.76
CA ALA A 140 7.48 15.86 -3.08
C ALA A 140 6.20 15.01 -3.00
N ALA A 141 5.35 15.24 -2.00
CA ALA A 141 4.05 14.59 -1.87
C ALA A 141 3.08 14.98 -2.99
N LEU A 142 3.08 16.25 -3.41
CA LEU A 142 2.29 16.72 -4.55
C LEU A 142 2.73 16.08 -5.88
N LEU A 143 4.04 15.91 -6.08
CA LEU A 143 4.57 15.18 -7.22
C LEU A 143 4.19 13.69 -7.15
N ALA A 144 4.32 13.08 -5.98
CA ALA A 144 3.97 11.68 -5.76
C ALA A 144 2.48 11.40 -5.99
N SER A 145 1.59 12.35 -5.68
CA SER A 145 0.16 12.23 -5.96
C SER A 145 -0.17 12.42 -7.44
N ALA A 146 0.55 13.32 -8.13
CA ALA A 146 0.40 13.53 -9.57
C ALA A 146 1.03 12.41 -10.41
N ALA A 147 2.04 11.72 -9.88
CA ALA A 147 2.71 10.58 -10.51
C ALA A 147 2.81 9.39 -9.53
N PRO A 148 1.73 8.60 -9.35
CA PRO A 148 1.70 7.48 -8.41
C PRO A 148 2.74 6.39 -8.69
N SER A 149 3.10 6.18 -9.95
CA SER A 149 4.11 5.21 -10.39
C SER A 149 5.55 5.73 -10.34
N ALA A 150 5.77 7.02 -10.08
CA ALA A 150 7.11 7.59 -10.02
C ALA A 150 7.93 6.92 -8.90
N THR A 151 9.15 6.52 -9.25
CA THR A 151 10.10 5.96 -8.29
C THR A 151 10.59 7.04 -7.32
N VAL A 152 11.21 6.63 -6.22
CA VAL A 152 11.85 7.57 -5.28
C VAL A 152 12.91 8.42 -5.99
N GLY A 153 13.68 7.82 -6.90
CA GLY A 153 14.69 8.52 -7.68
C GLY A 153 14.08 9.58 -8.60
N ASP A 154 12.97 9.26 -9.27
CA ASP A 154 12.24 10.22 -10.11
C ASP A 154 11.76 11.41 -9.29
N LEU A 155 11.17 11.15 -8.12
CA LEU A 155 10.66 12.20 -7.24
C LEU A 155 11.78 13.11 -6.70
N VAL A 156 12.92 12.54 -6.29
CA VAL A 156 14.12 13.33 -5.89
C VAL A 156 14.60 14.17 -7.07
N GLY A 157 14.70 13.58 -8.26
CA GLY A 157 15.12 14.27 -9.48
C GLY A 157 14.20 15.44 -9.85
N LEU A 158 12.88 15.24 -9.76
CA LEU A 158 11.88 16.28 -10.03
C LEU A 158 11.91 17.41 -9.01
N VAL A 159 12.06 17.10 -7.71
CA VAL A 159 12.19 18.11 -6.66
C VAL A 159 13.44 18.98 -6.87
N ASN A 160 14.59 18.35 -7.11
CA ASN A 160 15.84 19.06 -7.36
C ASN A 160 15.82 19.82 -8.69
N GLY A 161 15.24 19.24 -9.74
CA GLY A 161 15.05 19.87 -11.05
C GLY A 161 14.15 21.10 -10.99
N ALA A 162 13.10 21.07 -10.17
CA ALA A 162 12.24 22.22 -9.92
C ALA A 162 12.96 23.36 -9.20
N ALA A 163 13.90 23.04 -8.30
CA ALA A 163 14.74 24.02 -7.63
C ALA A 163 15.75 24.66 -8.59
N VAL A 164 16.41 23.87 -9.44
CA VAL A 164 17.30 24.39 -10.51
C VAL A 164 16.55 25.33 -11.45
N ALA A 165 15.29 25.03 -11.77
CA ALA A 165 14.44 25.88 -12.60
C ALA A 165 13.98 27.18 -11.90
N SER A 166 14.21 27.31 -10.59
CA SER A 166 13.78 28.43 -9.74
C SER A 166 14.95 28.94 -8.88
N PRO A 167 16.00 29.49 -9.52
CA PRO A 167 17.24 29.87 -8.83
C PRO A 167 17.03 31.03 -7.86
N LEU A 168 17.77 31.01 -6.77
CA LEU A 168 17.88 32.12 -5.83
C LEU A 168 19.35 32.49 -5.68
N SER A 169 19.70 33.75 -5.94
CA SER A 169 21.10 34.20 -5.87
C SER A 169 21.73 33.99 -4.49
N SER A 170 20.93 34.02 -3.43
CA SER A 170 21.34 33.75 -2.05
C SER A 170 21.75 32.30 -1.78
N LEU A 171 21.32 31.36 -2.65
CA LEU A 171 21.59 29.93 -2.56
C LEU A 171 22.69 29.47 -3.51
N THR A 172 23.11 30.34 -4.43
CA THR A 172 24.24 30.08 -5.33
C THR A 172 25.50 29.87 -4.50
N THR A 173 26.25 28.80 -4.76
CA THR A 173 27.42 28.34 -3.96
C THR A 173 27.14 28.01 -2.48
N LYS A 174 25.86 27.84 -2.13
CA LYS A 174 25.40 27.51 -0.77
C LYS A 174 24.57 26.23 -0.72
N THR A 175 24.10 25.76 -1.87
CA THR A 175 23.33 24.53 -2.06
C THR A 175 23.59 24.00 -3.47
N ILE A 176 23.48 22.69 -3.68
CA ILE A 176 23.78 22.01 -4.94
C ILE A 176 22.94 22.56 -6.11
N THR A 177 21.65 22.78 -5.88
CA THR A 177 20.73 23.28 -6.93
C THR A 177 20.79 24.80 -7.09
N GLY A 178 21.27 25.52 -6.06
CA GLY A 178 21.26 26.98 -6.03
C GLY A 178 19.87 27.62 -6.04
N GLY A 179 18.81 26.87 -5.71
CA GLY A 179 17.44 27.31 -5.90
C GLY A 179 16.44 26.77 -4.88
N MET A 180 15.18 27.16 -5.08
CA MET A 180 14.05 26.78 -4.24
C MET A 180 12.96 26.12 -5.08
N PRO A 181 12.46 24.93 -4.72
CA PRO A 181 11.51 24.21 -5.56
C PRO A 181 10.21 25.00 -5.72
N ASN A 182 9.78 25.18 -6.97
CA ASN A 182 8.48 25.73 -7.31
C ASN A 182 7.52 24.60 -7.65
N ALA A 183 6.47 24.42 -6.83
CA ALA A 183 5.49 23.35 -6.99
C ALA A 183 4.83 23.31 -8.38
N SER A 184 4.49 24.48 -8.94
CA SER A 184 3.87 24.56 -10.27
C SER A 184 4.83 24.18 -11.39
N ALA A 185 6.10 24.59 -11.29
CA ALA A 185 7.14 24.20 -12.24
C ALA A 185 7.45 22.70 -12.14
N ALA A 186 7.46 22.16 -10.92
CA ALA A 186 7.67 20.73 -10.67
C ALA A 186 6.57 19.87 -11.32
N LEU A 187 5.30 20.26 -11.17
CA LEU A 187 4.18 19.60 -11.86
C LEU A 187 4.24 19.76 -13.38
N ALA A 188 4.71 20.90 -13.90
CA ALA A 188 4.90 21.07 -15.33
C ALA A 188 6.03 20.18 -15.88
N GLN A 189 7.07 19.90 -15.08
CA GLN A 189 8.14 18.98 -15.45
C GLN A 189 7.62 17.55 -15.64
N LEU A 190 6.66 17.10 -14.81
CA LEU A 190 5.97 15.81 -15.02
C LEU A 190 5.37 15.74 -16.42
N SER A 191 4.67 16.77 -16.89
CA SER A 191 4.08 16.81 -18.24
C SER A 191 5.11 16.77 -19.38
N THR A 192 6.37 17.13 -19.12
CA THR A 192 7.48 17.03 -20.09
C THR A 192 8.29 15.73 -19.96
N THR A 193 8.15 15.02 -18.85
CA THR A 193 8.75 13.69 -18.60
C THR A 193 7.76 12.54 -18.78
N THR A 194 6.45 12.82 -18.92
CA THR A 194 5.47 11.87 -19.43
C THR A 194 5.67 11.69 -20.94
N THR A 195 6.69 10.93 -21.31
CA THR A 195 6.37 9.84 -22.24
C THR A 195 5.36 8.98 -21.51
N GLU A 196 4.18 8.85 -22.10
CA GLU A 196 3.08 7.96 -21.73
C GLU A 196 3.55 6.75 -20.89
N PRO A 197 2.89 6.41 -19.76
CA PRO A 197 3.17 5.15 -19.10
C PRO A 197 2.85 4.06 -20.12
N THR A 198 3.88 3.44 -20.71
CA THR A 198 3.67 2.25 -21.51
C THR A 198 3.07 1.22 -20.56
N ALA A 199 1.89 0.69 -20.93
CA ALA A 199 1.33 -0.55 -20.38
C ALA A 199 2.46 -1.57 -20.12
N PRO A 200 2.35 -2.47 -19.11
CA PRO A 200 3.39 -3.44 -18.77
C PRO A 200 3.99 -4.00 -20.05
N LYS A 201 5.25 -3.64 -20.30
CA LYS A 201 5.85 -3.76 -21.62
C LYS A 201 6.33 -5.20 -21.73
N GLY A 202 5.47 -6.08 -22.24
CA GLY A 202 5.88 -7.45 -22.50
C GLY A 202 7.16 -7.51 -23.35
N PRO A 203 7.86 -8.66 -23.36
CA PRO A 203 9.21 -8.76 -23.91
C PRO A 203 9.35 -8.19 -25.32
N VAL A 204 10.46 -7.52 -25.62
CA VAL A 204 10.73 -6.91 -26.92
C VAL A 204 11.89 -7.58 -27.64
N TRP A 205 11.73 -7.79 -28.94
CA TRP A 205 12.79 -8.30 -29.81
C TRP A 205 13.81 -7.21 -30.16
N PRO A 206 15.10 -7.53 -30.27
CA PRO A 206 16.09 -6.58 -30.76
C PRO A 206 15.81 -6.17 -32.22
N ASP A 207 16.24 -4.97 -32.61
CA ASP A 207 16.05 -4.47 -33.97
C ASP A 207 16.64 -5.44 -35.01
N GLY A 208 15.84 -5.76 -36.03
CA GLY A 208 16.23 -6.73 -37.07
C GLY A 208 16.19 -8.19 -36.63
N ALA A 209 15.59 -8.50 -35.47
CA ALA A 209 15.36 -9.87 -35.04
C ALA A 209 14.59 -10.67 -36.10
N ALA A 210 15.12 -11.85 -36.42
CA ALA A 210 14.51 -12.77 -37.36
C ALA A 210 14.74 -14.20 -36.90
N ILE A 211 13.76 -15.06 -37.19
CA ILE A 211 13.93 -16.50 -37.05
C ILE A 211 14.84 -16.99 -38.19
N THR A 212 15.89 -17.72 -37.82
CA THR A 212 16.82 -18.37 -38.74
C THR A 212 16.56 -19.87 -38.75
N ALA A 213 16.50 -20.46 -39.94
CA ALA A 213 16.34 -21.91 -40.10
C ALA A 213 17.66 -22.54 -40.54
N SER A 214 18.01 -23.67 -39.95
CA SER A 214 19.19 -24.46 -40.26
C SER A 214 18.86 -25.95 -40.24
N SER A 215 19.81 -26.79 -40.66
CA SER A 215 19.66 -28.26 -40.65
C SER A 215 18.37 -28.73 -41.34
N ILE A 216 17.98 -28.05 -42.43
CA ILE A 216 16.75 -28.33 -43.16
C ILE A 216 16.90 -29.68 -43.88
N SER A 217 16.01 -30.61 -43.55
CA SER A 217 15.92 -31.95 -44.12
C SER A 217 14.53 -32.19 -44.72
N SER A 218 14.31 -33.37 -45.28
CA SER A 218 12.99 -33.77 -45.80
C SER A 218 11.95 -34.03 -44.70
N THR A 219 12.34 -34.06 -43.42
CA THR A 219 11.44 -34.40 -42.30
C THR A 219 11.51 -33.42 -41.12
N GLY A 220 12.28 -32.33 -41.24
CA GLY A 220 12.49 -31.43 -40.11
C GLY A 220 13.53 -30.35 -40.39
N PHE A 221 13.66 -29.41 -39.46
CA PHE A 221 14.62 -28.31 -39.47
C PHE A 221 14.86 -27.82 -38.03
N THR A 222 15.89 -27.02 -37.83
CA THR A 222 16.13 -26.30 -36.56
C THR A 222 15.86 -24.82 -36.76
N VAL A 223 15.11 -24.20 -35.85
CA VAL A 223 14.87 -22.76 -35.83
C VAL A 223 15.56 -22.13 -34.64
N SER A 224 16.20 -20.98 -34.86
CA SER A 224 16.86 -20.17 -33.83
C SER A 224 16.50 -18.70 -33.96
N TRP A 225 16.43 -18.01 -32.82
CA TRP A 225 16.06 -16.59 -32.73
C TRP A 225 16.97 -15.87 -31.73
N PRO A 226 17.10 -14.53 -31.79
CA PRO A 226 17.80 -13.78 -30.76
C PRO A 226 17.02 -13.79 -29.44
N ALA A 227 17.69 -13.60 -28.31
CA ALA A 227 16.99 -13.42 -27.03
C ALA A 227 16.19 -12.11 -27.04
N ALA A 228 14.92 -12.17 -26.63
CA ALA A 228 14.14 -10.98 -26.29
C ALA A 228 14.66 -10.34 -25.01
N THR A 229 14.42 -9.04 -24.86
CA THR A 229 14.76 -8.26 -23.66
C THR A 229 13.49 -7.76 -23.00
N ASP A 230 13.50 -7.75 -21.68
CA ASP A 230 12.37 -7.40 -20.83
C ASP A 230 12.88 -6.65 -19.59
N ASP A 231 12.03 -5.87 -18.94
CA ASP A 231 12.34 -5.09 -17.74
C ASP A 231 12.23 -5.90 -16.44
N VAL A 232 11.44 -6.97 -16.42
CA VAL A 232 11.25 -7.86 -15.26
C VAL A 232 12.04 -9.16 -15.42
N ALA A 233 11.82 -9.91 -16.51
CA ALA A 233 12.64 -11.02 -17.02
C ALA A 233 11.85 -11.86 -18.06
N VAL A 234 12.51 -12.28 -19.14
CA VAL A 234 11.94 -13.27 -20.09
C VAL A 234 12.02 -14.68 -19.48
N THR A 235 10.88 -15.35 -19.33
CA THR A 235 10.75 -16.68 -18.70
C THR A 235 10.65 -17.83 -19.69
N GLY A 236 10.30 -17.55 -20.96
CA GLY A 236 10.23 -18.58 -22.01
C GLY A 236 9.81 -18.05 -23.37
N TYR A 237 9.79 -18.96 -24.35
CA TYR A 237 9.40 -18.71 -25.74
C TYR A 237 8.39 -19.76 -26.19
N ASP A 238 7.21 -19.33 -26.65
CA ASP A 238 6.23 -20.19 -27.29
C ASP A 238 6.52 -20.26 -28.79
N VAL A 239 6.73 -21.47 -29.30
CA VAL A 239 7.06 -21.72 -30.71
C VAL A 239 5.95 -22.53 -31.36
N THR A 240 5.38 -21.99 -32.43
CA THR A 240 4.34 -22.64 -33.24
C THR A 240 4.87 -22.96 -34.62
N VAL A 241 4.61 -24.18 -35.14
CA VAL A 241 5.04 -24.61 -36.47
C VAL A 241 3.86 -25.20 -37.24
N GLY A 242 3.41 -24.51 -38.30
CA GLY A 242 2.22 -24.90 -39.06
C GLY A 242 0.97 -24.88 -38.18
N SER A 243 0.21 -25.96 -38.23
CA SER A 243 -0.97 -26.20 -37.38
C SER A 243 -0.67 -27.03 -36.12
N GLN A 244 0.61 -27.26 -35.79
CA GLN A 244 0.98 -28.01 -34.60
C GLN A 244 0.75 -27.16 -33.33
N PRO A 245 0.46 -27.79 -32.17
CA PRO A 245 0.38 -27.08 -30.89
C PRO A 245 1.68 -26.32 -30.57
N ALA A 246 1.53 -25.17 -29.92
CA ALA A 246 2.68 -24.37 -29.49
C ALA A 246 3.52 -25.14 -28.46
N VAL A 247 4.84 -25.03 -28.57
CA VAL A 247 5.81 -25.62 -27.66
C VAL A 247 6.56 -24.51 -26.92
N THR A 248 6.49 -24.50 -25.60
CA THR A 248 7.23 -23.55 -24.76
C THR A 248 8.65 -24.06 -24.49
N VAL A 249 9.65 -23.23 -24.76
CA VAL A 249 11.07 -23.52 -24.48
C VAL A 249 11.73 -22.36 -23.74
N THR A 250 12.75 -22.64 -22.92
CA THR A 250 13.55 -21.62 -22.23
C THR A 250 14.84 -21.26 -22.99
N THR A 251 15.14 -21.98 -24.08
CA THR A 251 16.27 -21.73 -24.96
C THR A 251 15.86 -20.92 -26.19
N THR A 252 16.83 -20.32 -26.88
CA THR A 252 16.59 -19.53 -28.10
C THR A 252 16.66 -20.35 -29.40
N SER A 253 16.35 -21.64 -29.30
CA SER A 253 16.38 -22.59 -30.42
C SER A 253 15.45 -23.78 -30.17
N LEU A 254 14.85 -24.32 -31.24
CA LEU A 254 14.01 -25.50 -31.24
C LEU A 254 14.31 -26.39 -32.46
N VAL A 255 14.47 -27.69 -32.22
CA VAL A 255 14.55 -28.71 -33.28
C VAL A 255 13.16 -29.24 -33.58
N VAL A 256 12.74 -29.15 -34.84
CA VAL A 256 11.43 -29.59 -35.32
C VAL A 256 11.61 -30.81 -36.22
N SER A 257 10.82 -31.86 -35.98
CA SER A 257 10.88 -33.12 -36.72
C SER A 257 9.48 -33.62 -37.09
N SER A 258 9.40 -34.75 -37.79
CA SER A 258 8.14 -35.37 -38.24
C SER A 258 7.31 -34.51 -39.21
N LEU A 259 7.99 -33.73 -40.05
CA LEU A 259 7.38 -32.89 -41.08
C LEU A 259 7.33 -33.60 -42.44
N THR A 260 6.45 -33.14 -43.32
CA THR A 260 6.32 -33.62 -44.70
C THR A 260 7.35 -32.95 -45.59
N ALA A 261 7.95 -33.70 -46.52
CA ALA A 261 8.93 -33.18 -47.48
C ALA A 261 8.31 -32.15 -48.45
N SER A 262 9.13 -31.25 -48.99
CA SER A 262 8.71 -30.18 -49.93
C SER A 262 7.51 -29.36 -49.45
N THR A 263 7.34 -29.19 -48.15
CA THR A 263 6.17 -28.52 -47.55
C THR A 263 6.63 -27.29 -46.79
N SER A 264 5.95 -26.16 -47.02
CA SER A 264 6.21 -24.89 -46.34
C SER A 264 5.44 -24.83 -45.04
N TYR A 265 6.15 -24.55 -43.94
CA TYR A 265 5.58 -24.39 -42.61
C TYR A 265 5.75 -22.95 -42.12
N PRO A 266 4.66 -22.24 -41.78
CA PRO A 266 4.79 -20.99 -41.04
C PRO A 266 5.33 -21.31 -39.64
N VAL A 267 6.32 -20.55 -39.19
CA VAL A 267 6.90 -20.65 -37.86
C VAL A 267 6.68 -19.33 -37.15
N SER A 268 6.17 -19.38 -35.91
CA SER A 268 6.01 -18.22 -35.06
C SER A 268 6.69 -18.43 -33.70
N VAL A 269 7.33 -17.39 -33.18
CA VAL A 269 7.95 -17.37 -31.85
C VAL A 269 7.44 -16.16 -31.07
N VAL A 270 6.92 -16.38 -29.87
CA VAL A 270 6.44 -15.35 -28.93
C VAL A 270 7.19 -15.48 -27.61
N ALA A 271 7.82 -14.40 -27.13
CA ALA A 271 8.47 -14.37 -25.83
C ALA A 271 7.47 -14.08 -24.70
N ARG A 272 7.66 -14.69 -23.53
CA ARG A 272 6.84 -14.55 -22.32
C ARG A 272 7.69 -14.02 -21.16
N ASP A 273 7.11 -13.23 -20.27
CA ASP A 273 7.74 -12.78 -19.02
C ASP A 273 7.18 -13.50 -17.77
N ALA A 274 7.62 -13.09 -16.58
CA ALA A 274 7.19 -13.66 -15.30
C ALA A 274 5.79 -13.18 -14.87
N ASP A 275 5.32 -12.07 -15.42
CA ASP A 275 4.05 -11.42 -15.08
C ASP A 275 2.91 -11.81 -16.05
N GLY A 276 3.21 -12.63 -17.07
CA GLY A 276 2.25 -13.16 -18.03
C GLY A 276 2.08 -12.34 -19.31
N ASN A 277 2.89 -11.31 -19.55
CA ASN A 277 2.85 -10.52 -20.78
C ASN A 277 3.58 -11.23 -21.93
N SER A 278 3.38 -10.75 -23.16
CA SER A 278 3.87 -11.41 -24.38
C SER A 278 4.39 -10.43 -25.42
N SER A 279 5.43 -10.84 -26.15
CA SER A 279 5.95 -10.08 -27.29
C SER A 279 5.03 -10.13 -28.50
N ALA A 280 5.23 -9.22 -29.46
CA ALA A 280 4.78 -9.46 -30.83
C ALA A 280 5.42 -10.76 -31.38
N PRO A 281 4.74 -11.53 -32.24
CA PRO A 281 5.33 -12.75 -32.80
C PRO A 281 6.43 -12.42 -33.81
N LEU A 282 7.60 -13.05 -33.67
CA LEU A 282 8.48 -13.24 -34.83
C LEU A 282 7.85 -14.32 -35.71
N ALA A 283 7.80 -14.10 -37.02
CA ALA A 283 7.26 -15.07 -37.96
C ALA A 283 8.19 -15.26 -39.15
N THR A 284 8.28 -16.50 -39.63
CA THR A 284 8.95 -16.84 -40.89
C THR A 284 8.26 -18.04 -41.52
N THR A 285 8.64 -18.40 -42.74
CA THR A 285 8.22 -19.66 -43.37
C THR A 285 9.45 -20.50 -43.66
N VAL A 286 9.42 -21.76 -43.24
CA VAL A 286 10.51 -22.72 -43.51
C VAL A 286 9.96 -23.85 -44.37
N THR A 287 10.58 -24.07 -45.53
CA THR A 287 10.24 -25.16 -46.43
C THR A 287 11.17 -26.34 -46.19
N THR A 288 10.62 -27.52 -45.92
CA THR A 288 11.39 -28.76 -45.82
C THR A 288 12.02 -29.12 -47.16
N ALA A 289 13.16 -29.81 -47.13
CA ALA A 289 13.82 -30.25 -48.35
C ALA A 289 12.96 -31.30 -49.09
N ALA A 290 13.21 -31.46 -50.38
CA ALA A 290 12.61 -32.57 -51.12
C ALA A 290 13.05 -33.91 -50.52
N ALA A 291 12.15 -34.89 -50.54
CA ALA A 291 12.54 -36.26 -50.23
C ALA A 291 13.66 -36.67 -51.19
N PRO A 292 14.72 -37.36 -50.71
CA PRO A 292 15.80 -37.79 -51.58
C PRO A 292 15.22 -38.56 -52.77
N SER A 293 15.39 -37.99 -53.97
CA SER A 293 14.92 -38.65 -55.17
C SER A 293 15.79 -39.87 -55.39
N THR A 294 15.17 -41.04 -55.39
CA THR A 294 15.77 -42.21 -56.04
C THR A 294 15.81 -41.90 -57.53
N GLY A 295 16.95 -41.38 -57.99
CA GLY A 295 17.10 -40.82 -59.33
C GLY A 295 16.65 -41.76 -60.46
N GLY A 296 15.88 -41.20 -61.38
CA GLY A 296 15.77 -41.61 -62.77
C GLY A 296 15.87 -40.35 -63.63
N GLY A 297 16.98 -40.17 -64.32
CA GLY A 297 17.31 -38.93 -65.05
C GLY A 297 16.61 -38.75 -66.39
N GLY A 298 16.73 -37.55 -66.95
CA GLY A 298 16.37 -37.23 -68.34
C GLY A 298 15.91 -35.78 -68.51
N GLY A 299 16.70 -34.96 -69.20
CA GLY A 299 16.50 -33.51 -69.33
C GLY A 299 15.64 -33.04 -70.49
N GLY A 300 15.58 -31.71 -70.64
CA GLY A 300 15.31 -31.02 -71.90
C GLY A 300 14.15 -30.01 -71.90
N GLY A 301 14.50 -28.71 -71.81
CA GLY A 301 14.06 -27.61 -72.68
C GLY A 301 12.58 -27.19 -72.78
N GLY A 302 12.32 -25.88 -72.71
CA GLY A 302 11.13 -25.28 -73.33
C GLY A 302 10.57 -24.03 -72.65
N SER A 303 10.75 -22.88 -73.31
CA SER A 303 10.16 -21.56 -73.04
C SER A 303 8.62 -21.55 -73.16
N THR A 304 7.92 -20.73 -72.35
CA THR A 304 7.01 -19.60 -72.72
C THR A 304 5.98 -19.28 -71.62
N ALA A 305 5.87 -18.00 -71.23
CA ALA A 305 4.70 -17.38 -70.56
C ALA A 305 3.49 -17.30 -71.55
N PRO A 306 2.22 -16.92 -71.21
CA PRO A 306 1.83 -15.84 -70.26
C PRO A 306 0.42 -15.89 -69.55
N ILE A 307 0.18 -14.86 -68.71
CA ILE A 307 -1.05 -14.09 -68.33
C ILE A 307 -2.30 -14.68 -67.60
N ALA A 308 -2.64 -13.95 -66.51
CA ALA A 308 -3.95 -13.40 -66.04
C ALA A 308 -5.06 -14.30 -65.48
N GLU A 309 -5.49 -14.07 -64.22
CA GLU A 309 -6.71 -13.31 -63.82
C GLU A 309 -7.04 -13.49 -62.31
N GLU A 310 -7.36 -12.37 -61.65
CA GLU A 310 -8.27 -12.22 -60.50
C GLU A 310 -9.32 -11.15 -60.93
N PRO A 311 -10.46 -10.85 -60.25
CA PRO A 311 -10.91 -11.23 -58.88
C PRO A 311 -12.41 -11.59 -58.75
N VAL A 312 -12.93 -12.05 -57.60
CA VAL A 312 -14.27 -11.68 -57.06
C VAL A 312 -14.32 -11.89 -55.53
N ALA A 313 -14.84 -10.89 -54.82
CA ALA A 313 -15.16 -10.89 -53.39
C ALA A 313 -16.63 -11.25 -53.13
N GLU A 314 -16.93 -11.96 -52.03
CA GLU A 314 -18.27 -12.06 -51.45
C GLU A 314 -18.22 -12.03 -49.91
N GLU A 315 -19.07 -11.19 -49.32
CA GLU A 315 -19.54 -11.15 -47.92
C GLU A 315 -20.97 -10.54 -47.96
N PRO A 316 -21.80 -10.60 -46.91
CA PRO A 316 -22.00 -11.64 -45.89
C PRO A 316 -23.50 -12.01 -45.76
N VAL A 317 -23.84 -13.05 -44.96
CA VAL A 317 -25.25 -13.35 -44.59
C VAL A 317 -25.38 -13.38 -43.07
N ALA A 318 -26.34 -12.60 -42.56
CA ALA A 318 -26.73 -12.49 -41.16
C ALA A 318 -27.99 -13.34 -40.90
N GLU A 319 -28.08 -13.95 -39.71
CA GLU A 319 -29.34 -14.31 -39.05
C GLU A 319 -29.21 -14.09 -37.53
N GLU A 320 -30.15 -13.34 -36.97
CA GLU A 320 -30.48 -13.25 -35.53
C GLU A 320 -31.82 -13.99 -35.26
N PRO A 321 -32.44 -13.92 -34.07
CA PRO A 321 -32.05 -14.49 -32.78
C PRO A 321 -33.17 -15.42 -32.23
N VAL A 322 -32.92 -16.16 -31.14
CA VAL A 322 -34.00 -16.85 -30.40
C VAL A 322 -33.81 -16.65 -28.89
N ALA A 323 -34.77 -15.95 -28.27
CA ALA A 323 -35.14 -16.01 -26.85
C ALA A 323 -36.42 -16.91 -26.77
N ASP A 324 -36.80 -17.59 -25.69
CA ASP A 324 -36.92 -17.13 -24.30
C ASP A 324 -37.29 -18.32 -23.35
N GLU A 325 -36.92 -18.20 -22.05
CA GLU A 325 -37.78 -18.46 -20.85
C GLU A 325 -37.98 -19.90 -20.25
N PRO A 326 -38.40 -20.04 -18.96
CA PRO A 326 -37.52 -20.48 -17.85
C PRO A 326 -38.07 -21.69 -17.06
N VAL A 327 -37.31 -22.24 -16.09
CA VAL A 327 -37.87 -23.15 -15.06
C VAL A 327 -37.15 -23.00 -13.72
N ALA A 328 -37.93 -22.68 -12.67
CA ALA A 328 -37.58 -22.81 -11.26
C ALA A 328 -38.07 -24.16 -10.71
N ASP A 329 -37.31 -24.81 -9.83
CA ASP A 329 -37.71 -25.24 -8.48
C ASP A 329 -36.65 -26.18 -7.84
N GLU A 330 -36.25 -25.84 -6.63
CA GLU A 330 -35.71 -26.77 -5.62
C GLU A 330 -36.91 -27.44 -4.89
N PRO A 331 -36.80 -28.68 -4.39
CA PRO A 331 -36.46 -28.81 -2.96
C PRO A 331 -35.70 -30.10 -2.55
N GLY A 332 -34.74 -29.95 -1.64
CA GLY A 332 -34.83 -30.49 -0.27
C GLY A 332 -34.37 -31.92 0.08
N ALA A 333 -33.48 -31.96 1.08
CA ALA A 333 -33.37 -32.92 2.22
C ALA A 333 -32.61 -34.26 2.03
N ASP A 334 -31.50 -34.49 2.74
CA ASP A 334 -31.48 -35.00 4.14
C ASP A 334 -30.05 -35.30 4.68
N GLU A 335 -29.80 -34.76 5.88
CA GLU A 335 -29.05 -35.27 7.06
C GLU A 335 -27.63 -35.89 6.91
N GLN A 336 -26.64 -35.50 7.73
CA GLN A 336 -26.61 -35.73 9.18
C GLN A 336 -25.83 -34.66 9.97
N PRO A 337 -26.31 -34.22 11.15
CA PRO A 337 -25.51 -33.46 12.12
C PRO A 337 -24.79 -34.42 13.08
N VAL A 338 -23.51 -34.19 13.30
CA VAL A 338 -22.76 -34.75 14.42
C VAL A 338 -23.15 -33.98 15.68
N ASP A 339 -23.81 -34.68 16.60
CA ASP A 339 -24.19 -34.22 17.94
C ASP A 339 -22.96 -34.20 18.86
N GLU A 340 -22.18 -33.11 18.77
CA GLU A 340 -21.36 -32.66 19.90
C GLU A 340 -22.15 -31.58 20.63
N ALA A 341 -22.58 -31.87 21.85
CA ALA A 341 -23.15 -30.87 22.74
C ALA A 341 -22.16 -29.68 22.83
N PRO A 342 -22.62 -28.42 22.63
CA PRO A 342 -21.72 -27.29 22.65
C PRO A 342 -21.04 -27.24 24.01
N ALA A 343 -19.72 -27.16 24.00
CA ALA A 343 -18.92 -26.97 25.19
C ALA A 343 -19.48 -25.77 25.96
N THR A 344 -19.76 -25.96 27.25
CA THR A 344 -20.12 -24.86 28.15
C THR A 344 -19.01 -23.82 28.08
N TYR A 345 -19.34 -22.63 27.58
CA TYR A 345 -18.42 -21.50 27.50
C TYR A 345 -18.07 -21.05 28.93
N ASP A 346 -16.88 -21.39 29.42
CA ASP A 346 -16.39 -21.07 30.77
C ASP A 346 -16.04 -19.56 30.96
N GLY A 347 -16.41 -18.70 30.01
CA GLY A 347 -16.08 -17.27 30.08
C GLY A 347 -14.58 -16.93 29.91
N THR A 348 -13.72 -17.94 29.72
CA THR A 348 -12.26 -17.85 29.67
C THR A 348 -11.66 -18.04 28.27
N VAL A 349 -12.46 -18.49 27.29
CA VAL A 349 -12.00 -18.71 25.91
C VAL A 349 -11.82 -17.35 25.22
N SER A 350 -10.58 -16.86 25.26
CA SER A 350 -10.14 -15.67 24.53
C SER A 350 -9.63 -16.08 23.16
N ARG A 351 -10.01 -15.33 22.13
CA ARG A 351 -9.34 -15.34 20.83
C ARG A 351 -7.85 -15.00 20.99
N THR A 352 -6.98 -15.77 20.34
CA THR A 352 -5.55 -15.47 20.19
C THR A 352 -5.38 -14.38 19.13
N LEU A 353 -4.50 -13.41 19.32
CA LEU A 353 -4.31 -12.28 18.40
C LEU A 353 -3.39 -12.62 17.21
N GLU A 354 -3.27 -13.90 16.86
CA GLU A 354 -2.21 -14.40 15.96
C GLU A 354 -2.47 -14.03 14.49
N LEU A 355 -3.72 -13.84 14.07
CA LEU A 355 -4.04 -13.45 12.70
C LEU A 355 -3.89 -11.95 12.50
N ALA A 356 -4.36 -11.15 13.46
CA ALA A 356 -4.19 -9.70 13.43
C ALA A 356 -2.74 -9.29 13.72
N CYS A 357 -2.06 -10.02 14.60
CA CYS A 357 -0.76 -9.67 15.16
C CYS A 357 0.10 -10.95 15.37
N PRO A 358 0.56 -11.60 14.29
CA PRO A 358 1.35 -12.84 14.35
C PRO A 358 2.69 -12.66 15.07
N THR A 359 3.17 -11.42 15.17
CA THR A 359 4.27 -11.06 16.06
C THR A 359 3.84 -9.83 16.85
N ILE A 360 3.52 -10.06 18.12
CA ILE A 360 3.19 -8.97 19.06
C ILE A 360 4.51 -8.33 19.48
N VAL A 361 4.73 -7.11 19.01
CA VAL A 361 5.87 -6.28 19.41
C VAL A 361 5.37 -5.26 20.40
N SER A 362 6.02 -5.17 21.55
CA SER A 362 5.66 -4.17 22.56
C SER A 362 5.64 -2.77 21.95
N ALA A 363 4.54 -2.05 22.16
CA ALA A 363 4.40 -0.66 21.72
C ALA A 363 5.22 0.31 22.60
N GLY A 364 5.90 -0.19 23.64
CA GLY A 364 6.84 0.59 24.45
C GLY A 364 6.18 1.62 25.36
N TRP A 365 4.92 1.39 25.75
CA TRP A 365 4.20 2.24 26.69
C TRP A 365 4.77 2.10 28.10
N ALA A 366 5.26 3.21 28.67
CA ALA A 366 5.95 3.22 29.96
C ALA A 366 5.05 2.81 31.14
N ASP A 367 3.74 2.93 30.99
CA ASP A 367 2.71 2.64 31.98
C ASP A 367 1.91 1.36 31.66
N VAL A 368 2.34 0.56 30.68
CA VAL A 368 1.77 -0.77 30.39
C VAL A 368 2.81 -1.81 30.77
N SER A 369 2.54 -2.56 31.84
CA SER A 369 3.38 -3.69 32.22
C SER A 369 3.20 -4.84 31.23
N GLU A 370 4.30 -5.48 30.82
CA GLU A 370 4.26 -6.70 29.99
C GLU A 370 3.50 -7.86 30.65
N SER A 371 3.36 -7.86 31.99
CA SER A 371 2.54 -8.85 32.71
C SER A 371 1.06 -8.49 32.79
N SER A 372 0.65 -7.34 32.26
CA SER A 372 -0.74 -6.95 32.19
C SER A 372 -1.52 -7.92 31.30
N PRO A 373 -2.71 -8.39 31.70
CA PRO A 373 -3.56 -9.22 30.84
C PRO A 373 -4.05 -8.49 29.58
N HIS A 374 -3.80 -7.19 29.50
CA HIS A 374 -4.16 -6.35 28.35
C HIS A 374 -2.93 -5.90 27.53
N ALA A 375 -1.70 -6.29 27.89
CA ALA A 375 -0.49 -5.84 27.20
C ALA A 375 -0.54 -6.15 25.69
N ASP A 376 -0.75 -7.43 25.35
CA ASP A 376 -0.84 -7.90 23.97
C ASP A 376 -1.95 -7.22 23.17
N GLY A 377 -3.12 -7.04 23.81
CA GLY A 377 -4.26 -6.35 23.20
C GLY A 377 -3.97 -4.87 22.94
N ILE A 378 -3.26 -4.20 23.86
CA ILE A 378 -2.83 -2.82 23.70
C ILE A 378 -1.80 -2.70 22.58
N ASP A 379 -0.81 -3.59 22.56
CA ASP A 379 0.27 -3.58 21.58
C ASP A 379 -0.28 -3.84 20.17
N CYS A 380 -1.17 -4.82 20.03
CA CYS A 380 -1.85 -5.11 18.78
C CYS A 380 -2.76 -3.94 18.35
N ALA A 381 -3.61 -3.42 19.23
CA ALA A 381 -4.43 -2.25 18.91
C ALA A 381 -3.58 -0.99 18.55
N THR A 382 -2.36 -0.90 19.07
CA THR A 382 -1.42 0.18 18.72
C THR A 382 -0.77 -0.05 17.35
N SER A 383 -0.40 -1.29 16.99
CA SER A 383 0.20 -1.62 15.69
C SER A 383 -0.77 -1.41 14.51
N TRP A 384 -2.06 -1.57 14.79
CA TRP A 384 -3.17 -1.25 13.90
C TRP A 384 -3.55 0.25 13.92
N GLU A 385 -2.88 1.08 14.73
CA GLU A 385 -3.14 2.54 14.87
C GLU A 385 -4.56 2.91 15.33
N VAL A 386 -5.32 1.94 15.83
CA VAL A 386 -6.70 2.14 16.30
C VAL A 386 -6.74 2.74 17.71
N PHE A 387 -5.70 2.49 18.52
CA PHE A 387 -5.46 3.20 19.77
C PHE A 387 -4.16 3.99 19.69
N LEU A 388 -4.25 5.32 19.83
CA LEU A 388 -3.10 6.23 19.87
C LEU A 388 -2.90 6.69 21.31
N GLY A 389 -1.68 6.64 21.85
CA GLY A 389 -1.38 6.98 23.25
C GLY A 389 -1.92 8.34 23.71
N GLY A 390 -2.13 8.49 25.02
CA GLY A 390 -2.77 9.67 25.60
C GLY A 390 -1.87 10.92 25.50
N SER A 391 -0.69 10.87 26.11
CA SER A 391 0.34 11.91 26.01
C SER A 391 1.74 11.33 26.26
N GLY A 392 2.76 11.77 25.51
CA GLY A 392 4.13 11.28 25.70
C GLY A 392 4.28 9.79 25.39
N SER A 393 4.89 9.03 26.31
CA SER A 393 5.10 7.57 26.24
C SER A 393 4.09 6.79 27.08
N THR A 394 2.91 7.36 27.38
CA THR A 394 1.89 6.74 28.23
C THR A 394 0.65 6.34 27.44
N PHE A 395 0.18 5.11 27.66
CA PHE A 395 -1.06 4.60 27.12
C PHE A 395 -2.27 5.02 27.95
N SER A 396 -2.09 5.19 29.26
CA SER A 396 -3.13 5.43 30.27
C SER A 396 -4.17 4.31 30.35
N PRO A 397 -3.76 3.07 30.70
CA PRO A 397 -4.61 1.87 30.61
C PRO A 397 -5.89 1.94 31.44
N GLU A 398 -5.85 2.61 32.60
CA GLU A 398 -6.97 2.74 33.53
C GLU A 398 -7.95 3.86 33.20
N THR A 399 -7.61 4.73 32.25
CA THR A 399 -8.46 5.87 31.87
C THR A 399 -9.74 5.38 31.21
N ARG A 400 -10.88 5.98 31.55
CA ARG A 400 -12.17 5.70 30.91
C ARG A 400 -12.27 6.50 29.61
N LEU A 401 -12.65 5.83 28.53
CA LEU A 401 -12.87 6.50 27.25
C LEU A 401 -14.29 7.05 27.17
N SER A 402 -14.42 8.23 26.56
CA SER A 402 -15.73 8.78 26.22
C SER A 402 -16.33 8.08 25.01
N ARG A 403 -17.65 8.21 24.83
CA ARG A 403 -18.40 7.76 23.64
C ARG A 403 -17.74 8.24 22.35
N ALA A 404 -17.40 9.53 22.29
CA ALA A 404 -16.74 10.14 21.13
C ALA A 404 -15.36 9.54 20.83
N GLN A 405 -14.56 9.28 21.87
CA GLN A 405 -13.24 8.66 21.69
C GLN A 405 -13.37 7.22 21.16
N LEU A 406 -14.35 6.46 21.66
CA LEU A 406 -14.63 5.10 21.15
C LEU A 406 -15.16 5.12 19.72
N ALA A 407 -15.94 6.13 19.32
CA ALA A 407 -16.34 6.31 17.93
C ALA A 407 -15.11 6.48 17.02
N SER A 408 -14.17 7.36 17.36
CA SER A 408 -12.94 7.51 16.57
C SER A 408 -12.05 6.26 16.57
N VAL A 409 -12.06 5.45 17.64
CA VAL A 409 -11.38 4.14 17.65
C VAL A 409 -12.00 3.19 16.63
N LEU A 410 -13.33 3.06 16.63
CA LEU A 410 -14.03 2.15 15.71
C LEU A 410 -13.95 2.60 14.25
N ALA A 411 -14.02 3.91 14.00
CA ALA A 411 -13.81 4.47 12.66
C ALA A 411 -12.44 4.05 12.12
N ARG A 412 -11.37 4.27 12.90
CA ARG A 412 -10.02 3.82 12.51
C ARG A 412 -9.92 2.31 12.34
N ALA A 413 -10.60 1.53 13.18
CA ALA A 413 -10.59 0.07 13.04
C ALA A 413 -11.22 -0.39 11.71
N ILE A 414 -12.30 0.26 11.29
CA ILE A 414 -12.92 0.01 9.99
C ILE A 414 -11.98 0.44 8.87
N GLU A 415 -11.45 1.65 8.91
CA GLU A 415 -10.57 2.17 7.85
C GLU A 415 -9.31 1.32 7.68
N GLN A 416 -8.75 0.79 8.77
CA GLN A 416 -7.60 -0.09 8.74
C GLN A 416 -7.95 -1.50 8.25
N ALA A 417 -9.15 -2.00 8.56
CA ALA A 417 -9.62 -3.29 8.07
C ALA A 417 -9.97 -3.25 6.56
N THR A 418 -10.49 -2.13 6.06
CA THR A 418 -10.91 -1.99 4.66
C THR A 418 -9.85 -1.36 3.76
N GLY A 419 -8.87 -0.66 4.33
CA GLY A 419 -7.92 0.18 3.58
C GLY A 419 -8.58 1.43 2.97
N THR A 420 -9.80 1.77 3.37
CA THR A 420 -10.57 2.89 2.81
C THR A 420 -11.00 3.87 3.90
N THR A 421 -10.82 5.16 3.64
CA THR A 421 -11.31 6.22 4.53
C THR A 421 -12.83 6.23 4.54
N LEU A 422 -13.43 6.35 5.72
CA LEU A 422 -14.87 6.46 5.85
C LEU A 422 -15.35 7.79 5.29
N ALA A 423 -16.41 7.75 4.48
CA ALA A 423 -17.06 8.95 4.01
C ALA A 423 -17.61 9.75 5.21
N ALA A 424 -17.48 11.07 5.16
CA ALA A 424 -18.12 11.94 6.15
C ALA A 424 -19.63 11.70 6.10
N GLY A 425 -20.20 11.23 7.22
CA GLY A 425 -21.64 11.05 7.34
C GLY A 425 -22.39 12.39 7.36
N THR A 426 -23.71 12.34 7.25
CA THR A 426 -24.54 13.52 7.48
C THR A 426 -24.47 13.92 8.95
N ASP A 427 -24.35 15.22 9.20
CA ASP A 427 -24.46 15.77 10.54
C ASP A 427 -25.84 15.44 11.14
N GLN A 428 -25.83 14.66 12.22
CA GLN A 428 -27.02 14.09 12.83
C GLN A 428 -27.27 14.57 14.26
N PHE A 429 -26.23 15.00 14.99
CA PHE A 429 -26.34 15.27 16.43
C PHE A 429 -25.86 16.67 16.76
N GLY A 430 -26.74 17.55 17.25
CA GLY A 430 -26.34 18.92 17.57
C GLY A 430 -25.33 19.06 18.72
N ASP A 431 -25.14 18.03 19.56
CA ASP A 431 -24.29 18.09 20.76
C ASP A 431 -22.83 17.61 20.56
N ASP A 432 -22.45 17.19 19.35
CA ASP A 432 -21.07 16.87 18.99
C ASP A 432 -20.37 17.91 18.12
N GLU A 433 -21.07 18.97 17.70
CA GLU A 433 -20.52 20.09 16.92
C GLU A 433 -19.25 20.68 17.56
N GLY A 434 -18.20 20.82 16.74
CA GLY A 434 -16.90 21.35 17.17
C GLY A 434 -16.05 20.34 17.95
N SER A 435 -16.52 19.10 18.12
CA SER A 435 -15.71 17.98 18.60
C SER A 435 -14.76 17.51 17.52
N VAL A 436 -13.51 17.21 17.89
CA VAL A 436 -12.56 16.55 16.99
C VAL A 436 -13.00 15.15 16.54
N HIS A 437 -14.03 14.60 17.19
CA HIS A 437 -14.58 13.27 16.92
C HIS A 437 -15.84 13.28 16.05
N GLU A 438 -16.39 14.45 15.74
CA GLU A 438 -17.66 14.65 15.04
C GLU A 438 -17.72 13.88 13.71
N VAL A 439 -16.68 14.01 12.87
CA VAL A 439 -16.59 13.30 11.58
C VAL A 439 -16.72 11.78 11.75
N ALA A 440 -16.09 11.22 12.78
CA ALA A 440 -16.16 9.79 13.06
C ALA A 440 -17.53 9.38 13.61
N ILE A 441 -18.15 10.23 14.44
CA ILE A 441 -19.49 9.98 14.99
C ILE A 441 -20.51 9.96 13.84
N ASN A 442 -20.51 10.98 12.99
CA ASN A 442 -21.42 11.10 11.85
C ASN A 442 -21.23 9.97 10.84
N ALA A 443 -19.98 9.61 10.51
CA ALA A 443 -19.70 8.47 9.63
C ALA A 443 -20.27 7.17 10.20
N LEU A 444 -19.98 6.85 11.47
CA LEU A 444 -20.46 5.61 12.09
C LEU A 444 -21.97 5.60 12.32
N ALA A 445 -22.60 6.76 12.51
CA ALA A 445 -24.05 6.89 12.62
C ALA A 445 -24.72 6.59 11.28
N GLY A 446 -24.16 7.10 10.18
CA GLY A 446 -24.59 6.77 8.82
C GLY A 446 -24.48 5.28 8.48
N LEU A 447 -23.53 4.57 9.10
CA LEU A 447 -23.40 3.10 8.99
C LEU A 447 -24.29 2.32 9.97
N GLY A 448 -25.01 3.01 10.85
CA GLY A 448 -25.83 2.40 11.91
C GLY A 448 -25.01 1.76 13.05
N ILE A 449 -23.69 1.96 13.08
CA ILE A 449 -22.78 1.37 14.08
C ILE A 449 -22.92 2.07 15.43
N VAL A 450 -23.09 3.39 15.42
CA VAL A 450 -23.39 4.19 16.63
C VAL A 450 -24.76 4.85 16.50
N GLY A 451 -25.32 5.24 17.64
CA GLY A 451 -26.59 5.96 17.70
C GLY A 451 -26.63 6.91 18.90
N GLY A 452 -27.53 7.88 18.85
CA GLY A 452 -27.74 8.86 19.91
C GLY A 452 -28.48 8.31 21.12
N THR A 453 -28.48 9.08 22.21
CA THR A 453 -29.39 8.89 23.35
C THR A 453 -30.82 9.29 23.00
N ASP A 454 -30.98 10.16 21.99
CA ASP A 454 -32.22 10.46 21.30
C ASP A 454 -31.93 10.80 19.83
N ALA A 455 -32.88 11.42 19.13
CA ALA A 455 -32.77 11.71 17.70
C ALA A 455 -31.70 12.75 17.35
N ASP A 456 -31.33 13.65 18.28
CA ASP A 456 -30.45 14.81 18.03
C ASP A 456 -29.28 14.88 19.04
N THR A 457 -29.22 13.96 20.01
CA THR A 457 -28.19 13.96 21.06
C THR A 457 -27.37 12.68 21.04
N TYR A 458 -26.05 12.79 20.87
CA TYR A 458 -25.09 11.69 20.92
C TYR A 458 -24.51 11.43 22.33
N ALA A 459 -24.37 12.49 23.13
CA ALA A 459 -23.71 12.54 24.42
C ALA A 459 -22.20 12.19 24.37
N PRO A 460 -21.37 12.94 23.61
CA PRO A 460 -19.99 12.59 23.25
C PRO A 460 -19.04 12.42 24.44
N ALA A 461 -19.28 13.13 25.55
CA ALA A 461 -18.46 13.07 26.76
C ALA A 461 -18.82 11.90 27.70
N SER A 462 -19.97 11.23 27.48
CA SER A 462 -20.44 10.17 28.37
C SER A 462 -19.57 8.93 28.29
N PRO A 463 -19.37 8.19 29.39
CA PRO A 463 -18.72 6.87 29.34
C PRO A 463 -19.60 5.85 28.61
N VAL A 464 -18.98 4.76 28.15
CA VAL A 464 -19.67 3.62 27.54
C VAL A 464 -19.56 2.40 28.45
N THR A 465 -20.69 1.74 28.67
CA THR A 465 -20.73 0.46 29.40
C THR A 465 -20.20 -0.69 28.54
N ARG A 466 -19.75 -1.77 29.17
CA ARG A 466 -19.27 -2.99 28.50
C ARG A 466 -20.28 -3.50 27.46
N ALA A 467 -21.56 -3.60 27.86
CA ALA A 467 -22.62 -4.09 26.98
C ALA A 467 -22.92 -3.15 25.80
N GLN A 468 -22.91 -1.83 26.04
CA GLN A 468 -23.06 -0.86 24.95
C GLN A 468 -21.91 -0.95 23.94
N PHE A 469 -20.67 -1.13 24.42
CA PHE A 469 -19.52 -1.27 23.53
C PHE A 469 -19.57 -2.58 22.75
N ALA A 470 -19.99 -3.69 23.37
CA ALA A 470 -20.26 -4.94 22.66
C ALA A 470 -21.25 -4.75 21.51
N SER A 471 -22.35 -4.03 21.73
CA SER A 471 -23.28 -3.70 20.65
C SER A 471 -22.67 -2.86 19.54
N MET A 472 -21.70 -1.97 19.84
CA MET A 472 -20.99 -1.22 18.79
C MET A 472 -20.07 -2.14 17.99
N LEU A 473 -19.26 -2.98 18.65
CA LEU A 473 -18.36 -3.95 18.01
C LEU A 473 -19.12 -4.97 17.15
N ALA A 474 -20.25 -5.48 17.63
CA ALA A 474 -21.09 -6.44 16.91
C ALA A 474 -21.66 -5.82 15.63
N ARG A 475 -22.05 -4.54 15.68
CA ARG A 475 -22.50 -3.80 14.50
C ARG A 475 -21.36 -3.52 13.53
N THR A 476 -20.16 -3.20 14.03
CA THR A 476 -18.95 -3.08 13.20
C THR A 476 -18.64 -4.40 12.48
N TYR A 477 -18.63 -5.53 13.19
CA TYR A 477 -18.38 -6.84 12.58
C TYR A 477 -19.42 -7.16 11.50
N ARG A 478 -20.71 -7.02 11.82
CA ARG A 478 -21.80 -7.25 10.86
C ARG A 478 -21.71 -6.34 9.64
N HIS A 479 -21.29 -5.08 9.81
CA HIS A 479 -21.13 -4.16 8.70
C HIS A 479 -20.07 -4.64 7.70
N LEU A 480 -18.96 -5.18 8.20
CA LEU A 480 -17.83 -5.61 7.36
C LEU A 480 -18.01 -7.03 6.80
N VAL A 481 -18.57 -7.93 7.59
CA VAL A 481 -18.69 -9.37 7.24
C VAL A 481 -20.09 -9.72 6.70
N GLY A 482 -21.06 -8.84 6.87
CA GLY A 482 -22.46 -9.03 6.43
C GLY A 482 -23.30 -9.90 7.38
N THR A 483 -22.69 -10.88 8.05
CA THR A 483 -23.36 -11.74 9.04
C THR A 483 -22.65 -11.69 10.39
N LEU A 484 -23.42 -11.93 11.45
CA LEU A 484 -22.88 -12.08 12.81
C LEU A 484 -23.33 -13.46 13.32
N PRO A 485 -22.41 -14.32 13.79
CA PRO A 485 -22.79 -15.62 14.31
C PRO A 485 -23.81 -15.51 15.45
N ALA A 486 -24.74 -16.45 15.51
CA ALA A 486 -25.59 -16.57 16.68
C ALA A 486 -24.74 -17.05 17.86
N GLY A 487 -24.75 -16.30 18.96
CA GLY A 487 -24.17 -16.75 20.22
C GLY A 487 -25.17 -17.60 20.99
N THR A 488 -24.65 -18.54 21.79
CA THR A 488 -25.41 -19.12 22.90
C THR A 488 -25.32 -18.18 24.09
N ASP A 489 -26.33 -18.22 24.98
CA ASP A 489 -26.32 -17.56 26.28
C ASP A 489 -25.01 -17.87 27.02
N ALA A 490 -24.13 -16.87 27.11
CA ALA A 490 -22.75 -17.03 27.53
C ALA A 490 -22.49 -16.60 28.98
N PHE A 491 -23.33 -15.72 29.52
CA PHE A 491 -23.12 -15.10 30.83
C PHE A 491 -24.43 -14.97 31.61
N SER A 492 -24.36 -15.18 32.92
CA SER A 492 -25.57 -15.25 33.76
C SER A 492 -25.98 -13.91 34.40
N ASP A 493 -25.40 -12.79 33.97
CA ASP A 493 -25.67 -11.47 34.55
C ASP A 493 -26.06 -10.41 33.52
N ASP A 494 -26.23 -10.79 32.25
CA ASP A 494 -26.72 -9.93 31.18
C ASP A 494 -28.11 -10.31 30.65
N GLU A 495 -28.80 -11.28 31.26
CA GLU A 495 -30.15 -11.68 30.84
C GLU A 495 -31.15 -10.52 30.94
N GLY A 496 -31.88 -10.31 29.84
CA GLY A 496 -32.83 -9.21 29.73
C GLY A 496 -32.17 -7.85 29.52
N ASN A 497 -30.85 -7.79 29.36
CA ASN A 497 -30.16 -6.60 28.88
C ASN A 497 -30.41 -6.45 27.37
N PRO A 498 -30.80 -5.25 26.87
CA PRO A 498 -30.99 -5.03 25.43
C PRO A 498 -29.78 -5.34 24.55
N HIS A 499 -28.59 -5.45 25.13
CA HIS A 499 -27.33 -5.71 24.46
C HIS A 499 -26.89 -7.18 24.50
N GLU A 500 -27.59 -8.05 25.25
CA GLU A 500 -27.31 -9.50 25.42
C GLU A 500 -27.04 -10.22 24.08
N PRO A 501 -27.87 -10.07 23.01
CA PRO A 501 -27.59 -10.75 21.75
C PRO A 501 -26.27 -10.36 21.09
N SER A 502 -25.77 -9.14 21.36
CA SER A 502 -24.45 -8.71 20.88
C SER A 502 -23.32 -9.22 21.76
N VAL A 503 -23.56 -9.38 23.05
CA VAL A 503 -22.60 -9.96 23.99
C VAL A 503 -22.37 -11.42 23.65
N ASP A 504 -23.43 -12.22 23.54
CA ASP A 504 -23.36 -13.64 23.21
C ASP A 504 -22.67 -13.89 21.86
N ALA A 505 -23.06 -13.13 20.83
CA ALA A 505 -22.47 -13.26 19.51
C ALA A 505 -20.96 -12.95 19.50
N LEU A 506 -20.53 -11.93 20.24
CA LEU A 506 -19.11 -11.60 20.35
C LEU A 506 -18.36 -12.55 21.29
N ALA A 507 -19.04 -13.19 22.25
CA ALA A 507 -18.46 -14.22 23.09
C ALA A 507 -18.15 -15.48 22.26
N ALA A 508 -19.06 -15.86 21.37
CA ALA A 508 -18.85 -16.94 20.39
C ALA A 508 -17.67 -16.66 19.45
N LEU A 509 -17.44 -15.39 19.08
CA LEU A 509 -16.26 -14.97 18.32
C LEU A 509 -14.97 -14.84 19.16
N GLY A 510 -15.04 -15.02 20.48
CA GLY A 510 -13.93 -14.80 21.41
C GLY A 510 -13.48 -13.34 21.52
N VAL A 511 -14.30 -12.39 21.05
CA VAL A 511 -14.01 -10.94 21.07
C VAL A 511 -14.22 -10.37 22.48
N VAL A 512 -15.28 -10.80 23.15
CA VAL A 512 -15.57 -10.42 24.54
C VAL A 512 -15.40 -11.61 25.47
N THR A 513 -15.04 -11.31 26.72
CA THR A 513 -14.85 -12.31 27.77
C THR A 513 -15.46 -11.81 29.08
N GLY A 514 -15.84 -12.75 29.94
CA GLY A 514 -16.38 -12.46 31.28
C GLY A 514 -15.28 -12.32 32.33
N ASP A 515 -15.67 -12.43 33.60
CA ASP A 515 -14.79 -12.42 34.77
C ASP A 515 -14.16 -13.79 35.08
N GLY A 516 -14.46 -14.80 34.27
CA GLY A 516 -14.03 -16.19 34.49
C GLY A 516 -14.84 -16.92 35.58
N GLN A 517 -15.95 -16.35 36.04
CA GLN A 517 -16.91 -16.98 36.97
C GLN A 517 -18.33 -17.02 36.37
N GLY A 518 -18.46 -16.80 35.06
CA GLY A 518 -19.73 -16.81 34.34
C GLY A 518 -20.46 -15.46 34.27
N SER A 519 -19.82 -14.35 34.68
CA SER A 519 -20.41 -13.01 34.60
C SER A 519 -19.70 -12.12 33.58
N TYR A 520 -20.46 -11.35 32.81
CA TYR A 520 -20.01 -10.36 31.84
C TYR A 520 -19.79 -8.96 32.43
N LEU A 521 -20.54 -8.58 33.47
CA LEU A 521 -20.58 -7.24 34.07
C LEU A 521 -21.07 -6.16 33.09
N PRO A 522 -22.32 -6.26 32.56
CA PRO A 522 -22.78 -5.44 31.44
C PRO A 522 -22.80 -3.93 31.72
N ALA A 523 -23.05 -3.52 32.97
CA ALA A 523 -23.08 -2.13 33.40
C ALA A 523 -21.70 -1.54 33.72
N GLY A 524 -20.63 -2.35 33.72
CA GLY A 524 -19.27 -1.89 34.00
C GLY A 524 -18.80 -0.87 32.96
N VAL A 525 -18.16 0.22 33.39
CA VAL A 525 -17.55 1.19 32.47
C VAL A 525 -16.17 0.69 32.06
N LEU A 526 -15.91 0.67 30.75
CA LEU A 526 -14.64 0.17 30.21
C LEU A 526 -13.48 1.12 30.49
N THR A 527 -12.35 0.51 30.87
CA THR A 527 -11.06 1.19 30.80
C THR A 527 -10.51 1.13 29.38
N ARG A 528 -9.55 2.02 29.09
CA ARG A 528 -8.89 2.11 27.80
C ARG A 528 -8.16 0.81 27.42
N ALA A 529 -7.55 0.14 28.40
CA ALA A 529 -6.91 -1.17 28.19
C ALA A 529 -7.91 -2.27 27.80
N GLN A 530 -9.06 -2.30 28.48
CA GLN A 530 -10.12 -3.25 28.17
C GLN A 530 -10.71 -2.99 26.78
N SER A 531 -10.99 -1.73 26.43
CA SER A 531 -11.46 -1.36 25.09
C SER A 531 -10.45 -1.75 24.00
N ALA A 532 -9.15 -1.52 24.23
CA ALA A 532 -8.10 -1.89 23.27
C ALA A 532 -8.03 -3.40 23.05
N THR A 533 -8.12 -4.18 24.12
CA THR A 533 -8.13 -5.64 24.04
C THR A 533 -9.33 -6.14 23.24
N MET A 534 -10.54 -5.60 23.49
CA MET A 534 -11.74 -5.99 22.76
C MET A 534 -11.65 -5.62 21.27
N VAL A 535 -11.08 -4.45 20.93
CA VAL A 535 -10.89 -4.03 19.53
C VAL A 535 -9.82 -4.87 18.83
N ALA A 536 -8.70 -5.20 19.49
CA ALA A 536 -7.68 -6.07 18.91
C ALA A 536 -8.25 -7.46 18.58
N ARG A 537 -9.06 -8.03 19.47
CA ARG A 537 -9.76 -9.30 19.19
C ARG A 537 -10.80 -9.17 18.09
N LEU A 538 -11.49 -8.04 17.98
CA LEU A 538 -12.40 -7.77 16.87
C LEU A 538 -11.62 -7.77 15.53
N ILE A 539 -10.47 -7.08 15.47
CA ILE A 539 -9.64 -7.04 14.27
C ILE A 539 -9.20 -8.45 13.88
N ASP A 540 -8.77 -9.26 14.85
CA ASP A 540 -8.40 -10.66 14.59
C ASP A 540 -9.57 -11.49 14.04
N ALA A 541 -10.79 -11.30 14.58
CA ALA A 541 -12.00 -11.93 14.04
C ALA A 541 -12.36 -11.47 12.62
N LEU A 542 -12.08 -10.20 12.29
CA LEU A 542 -12.28 -9.67 10.94
C LEU A 542 -11.27 -10.26 9.94
N VAL A 543 -10.01 -10.39 10.35
CA VAL A 543 -8.97 -11.03 9.52
C VAL A 543 -9.33 -12.50 9.27
N GLU A 544 -9.77 -13.23 10.29
CA GLU A 544 -10.23 -14.61 10.11
C GLU A 544 -11.38 -14.72 9.10
N ALA A 545 -12.40 -13.86 9.22
CA ALA A 545 -13.53 -13.84 8.31
C ALA A 545 -13.10 -13.53 6.86
N ALA A 546 -12.13 -12.63 6.68
CA ALA A 546 -11.60 -12.26 5.36
C ALA A 546 -10.76 -13.37 4.71
N VAL A 547 -10.14 -14.26 5.51
CA VAL A 547 -9.37 -15.42 5.01
C VAL A 547 -10.28 -16.61 4.68
N ALA A 548 -11.43 -16.71 5.35
CA ALA A 548 -12.38 -17.82 5.17
C ALA A 548 -13.35 -17.65 3.98
N GLY A 549 -13.56 -16.41 3.52
CA GLY A 549 -14.39 -16.07 2.34
C GLY A 549 -13.56 -15.89 1.08
#